data_AF-A0A368GB16-F1
#
_entry.id   AF-A0A368GB16-F1
#
_cell.length_a   1.000
_cell.length_b   1.000
_cell.length_c   1.000
_cell.angle_alpha   90.00
_cell.angle_beta   90.00
_cell.angle_gamma   90.00
#
_symmetry.space_group_name_H-M   'P 1'
#
loop_
_entity.id
_entity.type
_entity.pdbx_description
1 polymer ?
#
loop_
_entity_poly.entity_id
_entity_poly.type
_entity_poly.pdbx_seq_one_letter_code
_entity_poly.pdbx_strand_id
1 'polypeptide(L)'
;MNDTVKDLLIIGNSSVGKTSFLFRYCDDSFTSAFVSTVGIDFKVKTVFRGDKRVKLQIWVSSFPLNFPNIVLSFPSETEVISVRSECGY
;
A
#
# COMPACT_ATOMS: atom_id res chain seq x y z
N MET A 1 -26.78 -5.99 -0.30
CA MET A 1 -25.71 -5.06 0.09
C MET A 1 -24.42 -5.63 -0.47
N ASN A 2 -23.85 -5.02 -1.51
CA ASN A 2 -22.67 -5.55 -2.19
C ASN A 2 -21.42 -4.98 -1.54
N ASP A 3 -20.79 -5.76 -0.66
CA ASP A 3 -19.47 -5.44 -0.14
C ASP A 3 -18.45 -5.61 -1.26
N THR A 4 -17.72 -4.56 -1.58
CA THR A 4 -16.68 -4.59 -2.63
C THR A 4 -15.30 -4.68 -1.99
N VAL A 5 -14.45 -5.57 -2.49
CA VAL A 5 -13.06 -5.69 -2.04
C VAL A 5 -12.14 -5.14 -3.14
N LYS A 6 -11.10 -4.41 -2.75
CA LYS A 6 -10.13 -3.81 -3.65
C LYS A 6 -8.72 -3.99 -3.10
N ASP A 7 -7.86 -4.63 -3.89
CA ASP A 7 -6.44 -4.78 -3.61
C ASP A 7 -5.64 -3.63 -4.21
N LEU A 8 -4.79 -3.03 -3.39
CA LEU A 8 -3.93 -1.92 -3.71
C LEU A 8 -2.50 -2.27 -3.33
N LEU A 9 -1.57 -2.18 -4.26
CA LEU A 9 -0.16 -2.53 -4.07
C LEU A 9 0.71 -1.30 -4.25
N ILE A 10 1.30 -0.81 -3.16
CA ILE A 10 2.22 0.33 -3.15
C ILE A 10 3.66 -0.19 -3.23
N ILE A 11 4.35 0.15 -4.31
CA ILE A 11 5.73 -0.28 -4.59
C ILE A 11 6.61 0.95 -4.78
N GLY A 12 7.88 0.88 -4.37
CA GLY A 12 8.84 1.94 -4.66
C GLY A 12 10.14 1.74 -3.89
N ASN A 13 11.15 2.55 -4.19
CA ASN A 13 12.46 2.43 -3.55
C ASN A 13 12.39 2.56 -2.01
N SER A 14 13.24 1.86 -1.29
CA SER A 14 13.44 2.05 0.15
C SER A 14 13.65 3.54 0.47
N SER A 15 13.09 4.04 1.56
CA SER A 15 13.25 5.43 2.07
C SER A 15 12.38 6.56 1.48
N VAL A 16 11.39 6.27 0.62
CA VAL A 16 10.49 7.32 0.07
C VAL A 16 9.27 7.65 0.96
N GLY A 17 9.15 7.06 2.15
CA GLY A 17 8.03 7.33 3.06
C GLY A 17 6.72 6.60 2.76
N LYS A 18 6.73 5.52 1.96
CA LYS A 18 5.54 4.68 1.66
C LYS A 18 4.82 4.20 2.92
N THR A 19 5.56 3.70 3.88
CA THR A 19 5.01 3.19 5.15
C THR A 19 4.36 4.32 5.95
N SER A 20 5.00 5.50 6.01
CA SER A 20 4.42 6.69 6.67
C SER A 20 3.12 7.15 6.01
N PHE A 21 3.05 7.10 4.67
CA PHE A 21 1.82 7.37 3.92
C PHE A 21 0.70 6.37 4.25
N LEU A 22 1.03 5.07 4.29
CA LEU A 22 0.09 4.02 4.65
C LEU A 22 -0.49 4.23 6.06
N PHE A 23 0.37 4.49 7.04
CA PHE A 23 -0.07 4.71 8.42
C PHE A 23 -0.98 5.93 8.53
N ARG A 24 -0.61 7.05 7.90
CA ARG A 24 -1.47 8.24 7.86
C ARG A 24 -2.82 7.95 7.20
N TYR A 25 -2.83 7.19 6.11
CA TYR A 25 -4.06 6.85 5.42
C TYR A 25 -4.94 5.88 6.21
N CYS A 26 -4.36 4.89 6.89
CA CYS A 26 -5.12 3.84 7.57
C CYS A 26 -5.58 4.23 8.99
N ASP A 27 -4.68 4.78 9.81
CA ASP A 27 -4.90 4.96 11.24
C ASP A 27 -5.25 6.42 11.62
N ASP A 28 -5.27 7.36 10.65
CA ASP A 28 -5.35 8.83 10.86
C ASP A 28 -4.34 9.38 11.89
N SER A 29 -3.40 8.53 12.31
CA SER A 29 -2.46 8.70 13.40
C SER A 29 -1.05 8.47 12.88
N PHE A 30 -0.13 9.35 13.27
CA PHE A 30 1.29 9.17 13.02
C PHE A 30 1.85 8.27 14.12
N THR A 31 1.70 6.96 13.98
CA THR A 31 2.38 6.04 14.89
C THR A 31 3.88 6.03 14.51
N SER A 32 4.73 6.57 15.39
CA SER A 32 6.20 6.58 15.26
C SER A 32 6.85 5.19 15.35
N ALA A 33 6.07 4.12 15.28
CA ALA A 33 6.58 2.76 15.14
C ALA A 33 7.07 2.57 13.70
N PHE A 34 8.21 3.19 13.41
CA PHE A 34 8.95 3.06 12.16
C PHE A 34 9.57 1.66 12.10
N VAL A 35 8.74 0.64 11.95
CA VAL A 35 9.21 -0.71 11.65
C VAL A 35 9.56 -0.68 10.17
N SER A 36 10.86 -0.68 9.89
CA SER A 36 11.35 -0.86 8.53
C SER A 36 10.74 -2.14 7.98
N THR A 37 9.94 -2.04 6.93
CA THR A 37 9.30 -3.20 6.32
C THR A 37 10.39 -4.09 5.71
N VAL A 38 10.76 -5.16 6.42
CA VAL A 38 11.58 -6.24 5.86
C VAL A 38 10.62 -7.08 5.01
N GLY A 39 10.48 -6.74 3.73
CA GLY A 39 9.59 -7.46 2.79
C GLY A 39 8.32 -6.69 2.40
N ILE A 40 7.15 -7.28 2.67
CA ILE A 40 5.81 -6.76 2.33
C ILE A 40 5.02 -6.48 3.62
N ASP A 41 4.47 -5.29 3.75
CA ASP A 41 3.51 -4.89 4.78
C ASP A 41 2.08 -5.05 4.27
N PHE A 42 1.13 -5.36 5.16
CA PHE A 42 -0.28 -5.56 4.82
C PHE A 42 -1.19 -4.85 5.82
N LYS A 43 -2.09 -4.01 5.31
CA LYS A 43 -3.12 -3.32 6.08
C LYS A 43 -4.48 -3.43 5.39
N VAL A 44 -5.53 -3.51 6.17
CA VAL A 44 -6.92 -3.49 5.67
C VAL A 44 -7.63 -2.26 6.23
N LYS A 45 -8.24 -1.47 5.35
CA LYS A 45 -9.13 -0.36 5.72
C LYS A 45 -10.50 -0.59 5.14
N THR A 46 -11.54 -0.54 5.97
CA THR A 46 -12.93 -0.54 5.48
C THR A 46 -13.40 0.90 5.37
N VAL A 47 -13.76 1.33 4.17
CA VAL A 47 -14.29 2.67 3.90
C VAL A 47 -15.74 2.58 3.44
N PHE A 48 -16.56 3.55 3.84
CA PHE A 48 -17.96 3.64 3.43
C PHE A 48 -18.08 4.72 2.36
N ARG A 49 -18.57 4.34 1.17
CA ARG A 49 -18.80 5.26 0.04
C ARG A 49 -20.31 5.26 -0.24
N GLY A 50 -21.05 6.14 0.43
CA GLY A 50 -22.51 6.09 0.48
C GLY A 50 -23.00 4.84 1.22
N ASP A 51 -23.97 4.12 0.65
CA ASP A 51 -24.48 2.85 1.20
C ASP A 51 -23.62 1.61 0.88
N LYS A 52 -22.46 1.80 0.25
CA LYS A 52 -21.56 0.70 -0.11
C LYS A 52 -20.37 0.65 0.85
N ARG A 53 -20.11 -0.55 1.38
CA ARG A 53 -18.92 -0.87 2.15
C ARG A 53 -17.83 -1.36 1.21
N VAL A 54 -16.69 -0.69 1.21
CA VAL A 54 -15.52 -1.06 0.41
C VAL A 54 -14.39 -1.46 1.36
N LYS A 55 -13.89 -2.68 1.22
CA LYS A 55 -12.70 -3.15 1.92
C LYS A 55 -11.49 -2.90 1.02
N LEU A 56 -10.63 -1.99 1.45
CA LEU A 56 -9.34 -1.72 0.83
C LEU A 56 -8.28 -2.59 1.51
N GLN A 57 -7.66 -3.46 0.73
CA GLN A 57 -6.50 -4.25 1.12
C GLN A 57 -5.27 -3.57 0.55
N ILE A 58 -4.42 -3.03 1.41
CA ILE A 58 -3.27 -2.23 1.01
C ILE A 58 -2.00 -2.99 1.37
N TRP A 59 -1.22 -3.27 0.34
CA TRP A 59 0.04 -3.99 0.40
C TRP A 59 1.17 -2.99 0.15
N VAL A 60 2.17 -2.92 1.01
CA VAL A 60 3.32 -2.01 0.84
C VAL A 60 4.60 -2.82 0.75
N SER A 61 5.33 -2.66 -0.35
CA SER A 61 6.64 -3.30 -0.52
C SER A 61 7.76 -2.28 -0.47
N SER A 62 8.88 -2.67 0.15
CA SER A 62 10.13 -1.89 0.11
C SER A 62 10.93 -2.14 -1.19
N PHE A 63 10.55 -3.16 -1.98
CA PHE A 63 11.21 -3.48 -3.23
C PHE A 63 10.80 -2.51 -4.35
N PRO A 64 11.65 -2.28 -5.35
CA PRO A 64 11.30 -1.51 -6.54
C PRO A 64 10.37 -2.29 -7.48
N LEU A 65 9.67 -1.60 -8.38
CA LEU A 65 8.75 -2.22 -9.36
C LEU A 65 9.44 -3.24 -10.27
N ASN A 66 10.75 -3.08 -10.50
CA ASN A 66 11.57 -3.98 -11.30
C ASN A 66 11.91 -5.31 -10.59
N PHE A 67 11.31 -5.60 -9.43
CA PHE A 67 11.39 -6.91 -8.77
C PHE A 67 10.18 -7.77 -9.23
N PRO A 68 10.29 -8.56 -10.31
CA PRO A 68 9.13 -9.20 -10.94
C PRO A 68 8.38 -10.16 -10.02
N ASN A 69 9.10 -10.86 -9.13
CA ASN A 69 8.51 -11.86 -8.23
C ASN A 69 7.45 -11.26 -7.28
N ILE A 70 7.58 -9.98 -6.91
CA ILE A 70 6.65 -9.33 -5.98
C ILE A 70 5.30 -9.07 -6.67
N VAL A 71 5.32 -8.50 -7.88
CA VAL A 71 4.10 -8.15 -8.62
C VAL A 71 3.38 -9.41 -9.12
N LEU A 72 4.14 -10.43 -9.52
CA LEU A 72 3.59 -11.72 -9.97
C LEU A 72 2.88 -12.50 -8.85
N SER A 73 3.08 -12.13 -7.59
CA SER A 73 2.41 -12.76 -6.45
C SER A 73 0.99 -12.22 -6.23
N PHE A 74 0.59 -11.15 -6.93
CA PHE A 74 -0.71 -10.50 -6.76
C PHE A 74 -1.65 -10.74 -7.95
N PRO A 75 -2.98 -10.75 -7.73
CA PRO A 75 -3.97 -10.84 -8.80
C PRO A 75 -3.83 -9.71 -9.83
N SER A 76 -4.16 -9.97 -11.09
CA SER A 76 -4.10 -8.99 -12.19
C SER A 76 -5.02 -7.78 -12.02
N GLU A 77 -6.03 -7.88 -11.16
CA GLU A 77 -6.95 -6.79 -10.81
C GLU A 77 -6.43 -5.85 -9.71
N THR A 78 -5.26 -6.15 -9.15
CA THR A 78 -4.62 -5.33 -8.12
C THR A 78 -4.18 -3.99 -8.70
N GLU A 79 -4.61 -2.88 -8.11
CA GLU A 79 -4.14 -1.56 -8.52
C GLU A 79 -2.74 -1.30 -7.96
N VAL A 80 -1.75 -1.11 -8.85
CA VAL A 80 -0.36 -0.88 -8.45
C VAL A 80 -0.04 0.61 -8.46
N ILE A 81 0.34 1.14 -7.29
CA ILE A 81 0.84 2.51 -7.12
C ILE A 81 2.36 2.46 -6.98
N SER A 82 3.07 3.06 -7.93
CA SER A 82 4.53 3.21 -7.86
C SER A 82 4.90 4.57 -7.28
N VAL A 83 5.59 4.59 -6.14
CA VAL A 83 6.13 5.81 -5.52
C VAL A 83 7.61 5.93 -5.88
N ARG A 84 7.94 6.94 -6.69
CA ARG A 84 9.32 7.33 -6.98
C ARG A 84 9.69 8.54 -6.12
N SER A 85 10.90 8.51 -5.53
CA SER A 85 11.48 9.72 -4.96
C SER A 85 12.22 10.47 -6.05
N GLU A 86 11.86 11.72 -6.26
CA GLU A 86 12.66 12.69 -7.01
C GLU A 86 13.76 13.25 -6.08
N CYS A 87 14.66 12.39 -5.60
CA CYS A 87 15.93 12.89 -5.05
C CYS A 87 16.88 13.13 -6.23
N GLY A 88 16.58 14.18 -7.02
CA GLY A 88 17.56 14.83 -7.87
C GLY A 88 18.27 15.88 -7.04
N TYR A 89 19.57 15.67 -6.80
CA TYR A 89 20.50 16.78 -6.57
C TYR A 89 21.04 17.23 -7.92
#